data_AF-A0A523RXK0-F1
#
_entry.id   AF-A0A523RXK0-F1
#
_cell.length_a   1.000
_cell.length_b   1.000
_cell.length_c   1.000
_cell.angle_alpha   90.00
_cell.angle_beta   90.00
_cell.angle_gamma   90.00
#
_symmetry.space_group_name_H-M   'P 1'
#
loop_
_entity.id
_entity.type
_entity.pdbx_description
1 polymer ?
#
loop_
_entity_poly.entity_id
_entity_poly.type
_entity_poly.pdbx_seq_one_letter_code
_entity_poly.pdbx_strand_id
1 'polypeptide(L)'
;MTASETTQEKVLCPVCGGPVDVFSEDKVNRCEYCAAPILSPGQNRNCVNHSGTLAKEVCHVCGDLICEECEQKRVGEYGGKLLTIVNCDKPACIAESEWAKPLNEDYLKLANMDWADRIDNLVLRITGVGAIMIMVFELIFFIGMLYFQFLTPWSIPAIILFDIPAWFTIPLFILLLSVLGNLLSAILLQSALQVYIHERQLGAGITLMVILIIEVAHLLFRGLFFGLLGLPNPIFLPMLLGAFLFGTILVFTGSLMAMYVGNKKRTQLKEAREKLHLSL
;
A
#
# COMPACT_ATOMS: atom_id res chain seq x y z
N MET A 1 22.03 4.98 64.41
CA MET A 1 21.26 4.76 63.17
C MET A 1 22.01 5.49 62.08
N THR A 2 22.97 4.80 61.45
CA THR A 2 23.76 5.34 60.33
C THR A 2 22.95 5.15 59.07
N ALA A 3 22.54 6.25 58.44
CA ALA A 3 22.01 6.24 57.09
C ALA A 3 23.08 5.66 56.16
N SER A 4 22.83 4.49 55.55
CA SER A 4 23.65 4.06 54.43
C SER A 4 23.24 4.91 53.24
N GLU A 5 24.14 5.79 52.81
CA GLU A 5 24.07 6.40 51.48
C GLU A 5 24.07 5.27 50.46
N THR A 6 22.92 5.00 49.84
CA THR A 6 22.85 4.15 48.65
C THR A 6 23.51 4.94 47.52
N THR A 7 24.80 4.73 47.31
CA THR A 7 25.51 5.19 46.12
C THR A 7 24.78 4.63 44.89
N GLN A 8 24.04 5.47 44.19
CA GLN A 8 23.46 5.13 42.89
C GLN A 8 24.62 4.96 41.90
N GLU A 9 24.92 3.71 41.54
CA GLU A 9 25.90 3.39 40.52
C GLU A 9 25.38 3.92 39.17
N LYS A 10 26.20 4.73 38.49
CA LYS A 10 25.87 5.24 37.14
C LYS A 10 26.66 4.46 36.11
N VAL A 11 25.97 3.89 35.14
CA VAL A 11 26.57 3.14 34.03
C VAL A 11 26.31 3.91 32.72
N LEU A 12 27.26 3.88 31.80
CA LEU A 12 27.08 4.47 30.47
C LEU A 12 26.33 3.50 29.56
N CYS A 13 25.31 4.00 28.85
CA CYS A 13 24.61 3.23 27.84
C CYS A 13 25.58 2.84 26.70
N PRO A 14 25.75 1.56 26.37
CA PRO A 14 26.63 1.13 25.29
C PRO A 14 26.11 1.52 23.89
N VAL A 15 24.82 1.87 23.77
CA VAL A 15 24.18 2.20 22.49
C VAL A 15 24.34 3.70 22.16
N CYS A 16 24.03 4.59 23.11
CA CYS A 16 24.03 6.03 22.86
C CYS A 16 25.02 6.83 23.73
N GLY A 17 25.75 6.19 24.66
CA GLY A 17 26.64 6.87 25.59
C GLY A 17 25.95 7.68 26.69
N GLY A 18 24.61 7.67 26.76
CA GLY A 18 23.86 8.38 27.80
C GLY A 18 24.06 7.78 29.20
N PRO A 19 24.07 8.58 30.27
CA PRO A 19 24.13 8.07 31.63
C PRO A 19 22.85 7.31 31.99
N VAL A 20 23.01 6.21 32.71
CA VAL A 20 21.91 5.38 33.22
C VAL A 20 22.10 5.15 34.70
N ASP A 21 21.09 5.59 35.46
CA ASP A 21 21.04 5.40 36.90
C ASP A 21 20.55 3.98 37.19
N VAL A 22 21.33 3.21 37.97
CA VAL A 22 20.98 1.85 38.39
C VAL A 22 20.05 1.95 39.60
N PHE A 23 18.75 1.72 39.38
CA PHE A 23 17.73 1.81 40.45
C PHE A 23 17.41 0.45 41.08
N SER A 24 17.67 -0.64 40.37
CA SER A 24 17.40 -2.00 40.83
C SER A 24 18.53 -2.93 40.43
N GLU A 25 19.13 -3.60 41.43
CA GLU A 25 20.16 -4.62 41.22
C GLU A 25 19.61 -5.92 40.63
N ASP A 26 18.30 -6.13 40.70
CA ASP A 26 17.65 -7.37 40.25
C ASP A 26 16.91 -7.24 38.91
N LYS A 27 16.84 -6.02 38.35
CA LYS A 27 16.08 -5.72 37.13
C LYS A 27 16.89 -4.97 36.09
N VAL A 28 16.42 -5.03 34.85
CA VAL A 28 17.02 -4.32 33.73
C VAL A 28 16.72 -2.82 33.86
N ASN A 29 17.77 -2.01 33.85
CA ASN A 29 17.64 -0.55 33.82
C ASN A 29 17.45 -0.08 32.37
N ARG A 30 16.70 1.00 32.14
CA ARG A 30 16.51 1.56 30.79
C ARG A 30 17.24 2.88 30.65
N CYS A 31 17.94 3.04 29.54
CA CYS A 31 18.51 4.34 29.20
C CYS A 31 17.39 5.36 28.94
N GLU A 32 17.40 6.49 29.63
CA GLU A 32 16.39 7.54 29.41
C GLU A 32 16.42 8.13 27.98
N TYR A 33 17.59 8.12 27.34
CA TYR A 33 17.79 8.73 26.03
C TYR A 33 17.36 7.86 24.85
N CYS A 34 17.64 6.54 24.92
CA CYS A 34 17.37 5.63 23.80
C CYS A 34 16.48 4.44 24.18
N ALA A 35 16.00 4.39 25.42
CA ALA A 35 15.23 3.29 25.99
C ALA A 35 15.91 1.90 25.94
N ALA A 36 17.20 1.83 25.60
CA ALA A 36 17.92 0.57 25.53
C ALA A 36 17.99 -0.11 26.91
N PRO A 37 17.70 -1.42 27.00
CA PRO A 37 17.87 -2.19 28.22
C PRO A 37 19.36 -2.35 28.56
N ILE A 38 19.74 -2.07 29.81
CA ILE A 38 21.12 -2.14 30.31
C ILE A 38 21.15 -2.95 31.59
N LEU A 39 22.13 -3.86 31.62
CA LEU A 39 22.49 -4.64 32.79
C LEU A 39 23.79 -4.08 33.38
N SER A 40 23.83 -3.98 34.70
CA SER A 40 25.05 -3.62 35.44
C SER A 40 26.09 -4.74 35.34
N PRO A 41 27.40 -4.45 35.46
CA PRO A 41 28.46 -5.44 35.24
C PRO A 41 28.38 -6.71 36.10
N GLY A 42 27.77 -6.63 37.29
CA GLY A 42 27.57 -7.75 38.21
C GLY A 42 26.23 -8.48 38.07
N GLN A 43 25.31 -7.99 37.23
CA GLN A 43 23.98 -8.59 37.09
C GLN A 43 24.02 -9.89 36.29
N ASN A 44 23.22 -10.86 36.75
CA ASN A 44 23.03 -12.11 36.06
C ASN A 44 22.27 -11.89 34.74
N ARG A 45 22.74 -12.53 33.66
CA ARG A 45 22.12 -12.46 32.33
C ARG A 45 21.11 -13.58 32.07
N ASN A 46 20.90 -14.45 33.05
CA ASN A 46 20.01 -15.58 32.93
C ASN A 46 18.55 -15.14 33.04
N CYS A 47 17.65 -15.96 32.50
CA CYS A 47 16.23 -15.84 32.72
C CYS A 47 15.91 -15.90 34.21
N VAL A 48 15.01 -15.02 34.67
CA VAL A 48 14.57 -14.96 36.07
C VAL A 48 13.87 -16.26 36.49
N ASN A 49 13.15 -16.92 35.57
CA ASN A 49 12.42 -18.16 35.85
C ASN A 49 13.23 -19.43 35.60
N HIS A 50 14.26 -19.38 34.74
CA HIS A 50 15.08 -20.54 34.37
C HIS A 50 16.57 -20.26 34.60
N SER A 51 17.08 -20.73 35.74
CA SER A 51 18.49 -20.57 36.10
C SER A 51 19.40 -21.41 35.18
N GLY A 52 20.40 -20.77 34.59
CA GLY A 52 21.34 -21.41 33.64
C GLY A 52 20.99 -21.20 32.16
N THR A 53 19.80 -20.69 31.85
CA THR A 53 19.40 -20.31 30.50
C THR A 53 19.57 -18.80 30.31
N LEU A 54 20.31 -18.38 29.27
CA LEU A 54 20.47 -16.96 28.94
C LEU A 54 19.12 -16.35 28.54
N ALA A 55 18.85 -15.14 29.04
CA ALA A 55 17.69 -14.38 28.61
C ALA A 55 17.88 -13.88 27.18
N LYS A 56 16.79 -13.88 26.41
CA LYS A 56 16.75 -13.36 25.03
C LYS A 56 16.12 -11.97 24.97
N GLU A 57 15.12 -11.74 25.81
CA GLU A 57 14.31 -10.53 25.79
C GLU A 57 14.10 -9.97 27.20
N VAL A 58 13.59 -8.74 27.26
CA VAL A 58 13.25 -8.04 28.51
C VAL A 58 11.75 -7.78 28.55
N CYS A 59 11.09 -8.18 29.64
CA CYS A 59 9.67 -7.91 29.81
C CYS A 59 9.41 -6.40 29.82
N HIS A 60 8.52 -5.94 28.92
CA HIS A 60 8.25 -4.52 28.75
C HIS A 60 7.62 -3.88 29.99
N VAL A 61 6.84 -4.65 30.76
CA VAL A 61 6.17 -4.17 31.98
C VAL A 61 7.11 -4.17 33.19
N CYS A 62 7.55 -5.34 33.66
CA CYS A 62 8.28 -5.46 34.92
C CYS A 62 9.80 -5.26 34.83
N GLY A 63 10.38 -5.27 33.62
CA GLY A 63 11.82 -5.16 33.39
C GLY A 63 12.62 -6.44 33.65
N ASP A 64 11.95 -7.58 33.81
CA ASP A 64 12.61 -8.87 34.08
C ASP A 64 13.23 -9.45 32.80
N LEU A 65 14.38 -10.10 32.97
CA LEU A 65 15.02 -10.90 31.92
C LEU A 65 14.29 -12.22 31.70
N ILE A 66 13.88 -12.49 30.46
CA ILE A 66 13.10 -13.67 30.08
C ILE A 66 13.78 -14.46 28.96
N CYS A 67 13.69 -15.79 29.03
CA CYS A 67 14.06 -16.68 27.93
C CYS A 67 12.88 -16.89 26.97
N GLU A 68 13.15 -17.50 25.83
CA GLU A 68 12.17 -17.81 24.77
C GLU A 68 10.95 -18.59 25.26
N GLU A 69 11.12 -19.46 26.27
CA GLU A 69 10.00 -20.23 26.84
C GLU A 69 9.09 -19.40 27.75
N CYS A 70 9.56 -18.27 28.26
CA CYS A 70 8.83 -17.39 29.18
C CYS A 70 8.37 -16.09 28.52
N GLU A 71 8.60 -15.95 27.21
CA GLU A 71 8.24 -14.74 26.47
C GLU A 71 6.87 -14.90 25.81
N GLN A 72 6.02 -13.90 25.99
CA GLN A 72 4.82 -13.71 25.21
C GLN A 72 4.97 -12.45 24.37
N LYS A 73 5.14 -12.64 23.05
CA LYS A 73 5.06 -11.55 22.09
C LYS A 73 3.60 -11.15 21.93
N ARG A 74 3.30 -9.86 22.07
CA ARG A 74 1.95 -9.29 21.90
C ARG A 74 2.03 -8.11 20.95
N VAL A 75 0.99 -7.91 20.15
CA VAL A 75 0.89 -6.78 19.20
C VAL A 75 -0.30 -5.93 19.56
N GLY A 76 -0.09 -4.62 19.67
CA GLY A 76 -1.11 -3.64 19.96
C GLY A 76 -0.99 -2.41 19.05
N GLU A 77 -2.09 -1.71 18.85
CA GLU A 77 -2.10 -0.45 18.11
C GLU A 77 -1.90 0.72 19.07
N TYR A 78 -0.89 1.56 18.82
CA TYR A 78 -0.61 2.74 19.61
C TYR A 78 -0.31 3.92 18.68
N GLY A 79 -1.13 4.98 18.76
CA GLY A 79 -0.96 6.16 17.91
C GLY A 79 -1.03 5.88 16.40
N GLY A 80 -1.83 4.89 15.99
CA GLY A 80 -1.96 4.47 14.59
C GLY A 80 -0.79 3.63 14.06
N LYS A 81 0.14 3.19 14.92
CA LYS A 81 1.21 2.25 14.57
C LYS A 81 1.03 0.94 15.33
N LEU A 82 1.32 -0.17 14.65
CA LEU A 82 1.40 -1.48 15.30
C LEU A 82 2.74 -1.59 16.04
N LEU A 83 2.67 -1.81 17.35
CA LEU A 83 3.82 -2.05 18.21
C LEU A 83 3.82 -3.50 18.65
N THR A 84 5.00 -4.14 18.59
CA THR A 84 5.23 -5.44 19.20
C THR A 84 5.86 -5.23 20.56
N ILE A 85 5.23 -5.78 21.60
CA ILE A 85 5.75 -5.78 22.97
C ILE A 85 6.03 -7.21 23.40
N VAL A 86 7.04 -7.39 24.24
CA VAL A 86 7.38 -8.69 24.82
C VAL A 86 7.06 -8.64 26.30
N ASN A 87 6.25 -9.57 26.80
CA ASN A 87 5.89 -9.65 28.21
C ASN A 87 6.21 -11.02 28.80
N CYS A 88 6.41 -11.07 30.11
CA CYS A 88 6.51 -12.32 30.86
C CYS A 88 5.12 -12.85 31.25
N ASP A 89 5.04 -14.13 31.61
CA ASP A 89 3.79 -14.81 32.00
C ASP A 89 3.20 -14.38 33.35
N LYS A 90 3.79 -13.37 34.02
CA LYS A 90 3.28 -12.89 35.31
C LYS A 90 1.89 -12.27 35.12
N PRO A 91 0.89 -12.62 35.95
CA PRO A 91 -0.49 -12.13 35.79
C PRO A 91 -0.59 -10.59 35.79
N ALA A 92 0.22 -9.92 36.61
CA ALA A 92 0.28 -8.46 36.65
C ALA A 92 0.77 -7.85 35.32
N CYS A 93 1.78 -8.46 34.68
CA CYS A 93 2.31 -8.00 33.40
C CYS A 93 1.33 -8.25 32.25
N ILE A 94 0.58 -9.36 32.30
CA ILE A 94 -0.47 -9.67 31.33
C ILE A 94 -1.61 -8.64 31.46
N ALA A 95 -2.02 -8.29 32.69
CA ALA A 95 -3.08 -7.32 32.93
C ALA A 95 -2.72 -5.91 32.40
N GLU A 96 -1.49 -5.43 32.65
CA GLU A 96 -1.05 -4.12 32.13
C GLU A 96 -0.89 -4.09 30.61
N SER A 97 -0.75 -5.26 29.97
CA SER A 97 -0.56 -5.41 28.53
C SER A 97 -1.77 -5.96 27.80
N GLU A 98 -2.94 -5.97 28.45
CA GLU A 98 -4.18 -6.51 27.88
C GLU A 98 -4.60 -5.78 26.59
N TRP A 99 -4.24 -4.50 26.46
CA TRP A 99 -4.45 -3.69 25.26
C TRP A 99 -3.74 -4.25 24.02
N ALA A 100 -2.69 -5.06 24.18
CA ALA A 100 -2.01 -5.77 23.11
C ALA A 100 -2.45 -7.24 23.09
N LYS A 101 -2.79 -7.77 21.91
CA LYS A 101 -3.21 -9.17 21.77
C LYS A 101 -1.99 -10.09 21.60
N PRO A 102 -2.03 -11.32 22.13
CA PRO A 102 -0.95 -12.29 21.90
C PRO A 102 -0.73 -12.51 20.41
N LEU A 103 0.53 -12.46 20.00
CA LEU A 103 0.93 -12.69 18.63
C LEU A 103 0.95 -14.20 18.39
N ASN A 104 0.14 -14.64 17.42
CA ASN A 104 0.25 -16.00 16.94
C ASN A 104 1.38 -16.07 15.91
N GLU A 105 2.55 -16.56 16.32
CA GLU A 105 3.72 -16.66 15.43
C GLU A 105 3.48 -17.59 14.25
N ASP A 106 2.68 -18.63 14.42
CA ASP A 106 2.31 -19.55 13.34
C ASP A 106 1.38 -18.86 12.33
N TYR A 107 0.47 -18.00 12.81
CA TYR A 107 -0.35 -17.15 11.94
C TYR A 107 0.53 -16.19 11.15
N LEU A 108 1.51 -15.55 11.79
CA LEU A 108 2.43 -14.61 11.13
C LEU A 108 3.26 -15.31 10.04
N LYS A 109 3.77 -16.51 10.32
CA LYS A 109 4.50 -17.32 9.33
C LYS A 109 3.62 -17.70 8.14
N LEU A 110 2.37 -18.11 8.40
CA LEU A 110 1.41 -18.51 7.37
C LEU A 110 0.85 -17.32 6.58
N ALA A 111 0.77 -16.15 7.20
CA ALA A 111 0.28 -14.90 6.62
C ALA A 111 1.41 -14.03 6.03
N ASN A 112 2.65 -14.51 5.97
CA ASN A 112 3.74 -13.76 5.36
C ASN A 112 3.49 -13.56 3.85
N MET A 113 3.47 -12.30 3.41
CA MET A 113 3.17 -11.89 2.03
C MET A 113 4.36 -11.24 1.32
N ASP A 114 5.61 -11.45 1.75
CA ASP A 114 6.81 -10.88 1.10
C ASP A 114 6.87 -11.13 -0.42
N TRP A 115 6.31 -12.24 -0.90
CA TRP A 115 6.22 -12.56 -2.33
C TRP A 115 5.34 -11.59 -3.11
N ALA A 116 4.34 -10.99 -2.46
CA ALA A 116 3.36 -10.12 -3.09
C ALA A 116 3.91 -8.72 -3.33
N ASP A 117 4.76 -8.19 -2.44
CA ASP A 117 5.34 -6.84 -2.57
C ASP A 117 6.08 -6.64 -3.89
N ARG A 118 6.79 -7.68 -4.36
CA ARG A 118 7.46 -7.66 -5.66
C ARG A 118 6.47 -7.59 -6.82
N ILE A 119 5.37 -8.32 -6.72
CA ILE A 119 4.35 -8.37 -7.77
C ILE A 119 3.56 -7.05 -7.77
N ASP A 120 3.27 -6.49 -6.61
CA ASP A 120 2.54 -5.24 -6.45
C ASP A 120 3.29 -4.08 -7.11
N ASN A 121 4.61 -4.02 -6.95
CA ASN A 121 5.47 -3.08 -7.66
C ASN A 121 5.45 -3.27 -9.19
N LEU A 122 5.40 -4.52 -9.67
CA LEU A 122 5.32 -4.81 -11.10
C LEU A 122 3.97 -4.35 -11.67
N VAL A 123 2.88 -4.67 -10.97
CA VAL A 123 1.52 -4.26 -11.33
C VAL A 123 1.44 -2.75 -11.47
N LEU A 124 1.97 -2.01 -10.49
CA LEU A 124 1.96 -0.54 -10.49
C LEU A 124 2.74 0.04 -11.68
N ARG A 125 3.89 -0.54 -12.02
CA ARG A 125 4.67 -0.07 -13.19
C ARG A 125 3.91 -0.32 -14.48
N ILE A 126 3.32 -1.50 -14.65
CA ILE A 126 2.60 -1.86 -15.87
C ILE A 126 1.34 -0.99 -16.02
N THR A 127 0.50 -0.90 -14.98
CA THR A 127 -0.72 -0.07 -15.03
C THR A 127 -0.40 1.41 -15.14
N GLY A 128 0.63 1.90 -14.43
CA GLY A 128 1.07 3.29 -14.49
C GLY A 128 1.58 3.68 -15.88
N VAL A 129 2.41 2.84 -16.51
CA VAL A 129 2.85 3.07 -17.91
C VAL A 129 1.65 3.03 -18.86
N GLY A 130 0.73 2.08 -18.68
CA GLY A 130 -0.50 2.03 -19.46
C GLY A 130 -1.33 3.30 -19.36
N ALA A 131 -1.55 3.80 -18.14
CA ALA A 131 -2.29 5.04 -17.88
C ALA A 131 -1.61 6.27 -18.51
N ILE A 132 -0.28 6.39 -18.39
CA ILE A 132 0.48 7.46 -19.04
C ILE A 132 0.33 7.41 -20.56
N MET A 133 0.43 6.22 -21.15
CA MET A 133 0.24 6.04 -22.59
C MET A 133 -1.15 6.48 -23.05
N ILE A 134 -2.19 6.17 -22.27
CA ILE A 134 -3.56 6.60 -22.57
C ILE A 134 -3.70 8.12 -22.44
N MET A 135 -3.09 8.76 -21.43
CA MET A 135 -3.07 10.23 -21.32
C MET A 135 -2.36 10.90 -22.50
N VAL A 136 -1.21 10.37 -22.92
CA VAL A 136 -0.49 10.89 -24.10
C VAL A 136 -1.34 10.71 -25.36
N PHE A 137 -2.03 9.57 -25.49
CA PHE A 137 -2.99 9.34 -26.55
C PHE A 137 -4.12 10.40 -26.54
N GLU A 138 -4.73 10.70 -25.39
CA GLU A 138 -5.79 11.71 -25.27
C GLU A 138 -5.32 13.10 -25.71
N LEU A 139 -4.09 13.47 -25.35
CA LEU A 139 -3.48 14.72 -25.77
C LEU A 139 -3.29 14.80 -27.29
N ILE A 140 -2.73 13.74 -27.90
CA ILE A 140 -2.52 13.67 -29.35
C ILE A 140 -3.87 13.66 -30.07
N PHE A 141 -4.85 12.93 -29.55
CA PHE A 141 -6.21 12.90 -30.06
C PHE A 141 -6.83 14.31 -30.07
N PHE A 142 -6.80 15.01 -28.93
CA PHE A 142 -7.33 16.36 -28.81
C PHE A 142 -6.66 17.34 -29.79
N ILE A 143 -5.33 17.36 -29.84
CA ILE A 143 -4.57 18.23 -30.77
C ILE A 143 -4.92 17.88 -32.22
N GLY A 144 -4.98 16.59 -32.56
CA GLY A 144 -5.33 16.12 -33.89
C GLY A 144 -6.74 16.55 -34.30
N MET A 145 -7.71 16.47 -33.39
CA MET A 145 -9.07 16.92 -33.64
C MET A 145 -9.15 18.43 -33.87
N LEU A 146 -8.41 19.24 -33.11
CA LEU A 146 -8.31 20.68 -33.36
C LEU A 146 -7.65 20.99 -34.71
N TYR A 147 -6.58 20.27 -35.05
CA TYR A 147 -5.89 20.41 -36.33
C TYR A 147 -6.83 20.15 -37.51
N PHE A 148 -7.55 19.03 -37.50
CA PHE A 148 -8.51 18.74 -38.57
C PHE A 148 -9.63 19.77 -38.63
N GLN A 149 -10.20 20.16 -37.48
CA GLN A 149 -11.34 21.07 -37.44
C GLN A 149 -11.03 22.51 -37.89
N PHE A 150 -9.86 23.04 -37.53
CA PHE A 150 -9.55 24.47 -37.70
C PHE A 150 -8.45 24.77 -38.71
N LEU A 151 -7.54 23.82 -38.95
CA LEU A 151 -6.35 24.03 -39.78
C LEU A 151 -6.40 23.29 -41.12
N THR A 152 -7.40 22.43 -41.33
CA THR A 152 -7.63 21.77 -42.62
C THR A 152 -8.95 22.21 -43.24
N PRO A 153 -9.06 22.24 -44.58
CA PRO A 153 -10.33 22.52 -45.27
C PRO A 153 -11.35 21.38 -45.11
N TRP A 154 -10.97 20.29 -44.45
CA TRP A 154 -11.83 19.15 -44.16
C TRP A 154 -12.48 19.35 -42.79
N SER A 155 -13.74 19.79 -42.76
CA SER A 155 -14.50 19.81 -41.51
C SER A 155 -14.79 18.38 -41.06
N ILE A 156 -14.68 18.10 -39.76
CA ILE A 156 -15.04 16.81 -39.21
C ILE A 156 -16.54 16.56 -39.47
N PRO A 157 -16.92 15.47 -40.17
CA PRO A 157 -18.31 15.14 -40.41
C PRO A 157 -18.93 14.67 -39.10
N ALA A 158 -19.46 15.59 -38.30
CA ALA A 158 -20.19 15.25 -37.09
C ALA A 158 -21.61 14.79 -37.44
N ILE A 159 -22.09 13.76 -36.73
CA ILE A 159 -23.50 13.37 -36.78
C ILE A 159 -24.31 14.51 -36.14
N ILE A 160 -25.04 15.27 -36.94
CA ILE A 160 -25.91 16.36 -36.45
C ILE A 160 -27.11 15.71 -35.75
N LEU A 161 -27.03 15.59 -34.41
CA LEU A 161 -28.13 15.08 -33.58
C LEU A 161 -29.14 16.16 -33.16
N PHE A 162 -28.81 17.44 -33.33
CA PHE A 162 -29.63 18.57 -32.89
C PHE A 162 -29.63 19.69 -33.95
N ASP A 163 -30.76 20.39 -34.07
CA ASP A 163 -31.00 21.46 -35.05
C ASP A 163 -30.32 22.79 -34.64
N ILE A 164 -29.05 22.71 -34.27
CA ILE A 164 -28.20 23.80 -33.79
C ILE A 164 -27.06 23.99 -34.81
N PRO A 165 -26.66 25.22 -35.16
CA PRO A 165 -25.66 25.45 -36.19
C PRO A 165 -24.36 24.67 -35.95
N ALA A 166 -23.95 23.88 -36.95
CA ALA A 166 -22.81 22.96 -36.88
C ALA A 166 -21.48 23.64 -36.52
N TRP A 167 -21.31 24.92 -36.88
CA TRP A 167 -20.11 25.69 -36.58
C TRP A 167 -19.90 25.96 -35.09
N PHE A 168 -20.96 25.91 -34.28
CA PHE A 168 -20.89 26.11 -32.83
C PHE A 168 -20.89 24.79 -32.05
N THR A 169 -21.68 23.81 -32.49
CA THR A 169 -21.82 22.52 -31.79
C THR A 169 -20.58 21.65 -31.90
N ILE A 170 -19.96 21.57 -33.09
CA ILE A 170 -18.83 20.66 -33.32
C ILE A 170 -17.62 21.00 -32.44
N PRO A 171 -17.14 22.25 -32.36
CA PRO A 171 -16.05 22.61 -31.45
C PRO A 171 -16.37 22.38 -29.97
N LEU A 172 -17.61 22.65 -29.56
CA LEU A 172 -18.05 22.47 -28.17
C LEU A 172 -18.03 20.99 -27.78
N PHE A 173 -18.53 20.10 -28.64
CA PHE A 173 -18.51 18.65 -28.39
C PHE A 173 -17.09 18.07 -28.46
N ILE A 174 -16.22 18.56 -29.35
CA ILE A 174 -14.79 18.18 -29.36
C ILE A 174 -14.16 18.52 -28.01
N LEU A 175 -14.38 19.74 -27.51
CA LEU A 175 -13.81 20.17 -26.24
C LEU A 175 -14.39 19.36 -25.06
N LEU A 176 -15.71 19.22 -24.99
CA LEU A 176 -16.38 18.52 -23.90
C LEU A 176 -15.98 17.03 -23.82
N LEU A 177 -16.01 16.33 -24.95
CA LEU A 177 -15.65 14.91 -25.01
C LEU A 177 -14.15 14.68 -24.79
N SER A 178 -13.29 15.62 -25.18
CA SER A 178 -11.84 15.51 -24.91
C SER A 178 -11.49 15.82 -23.46
N VAL A 179 -12.20 16.75 -22.81
CA VAL A 179 -12.07 17.01 -21.37
C VAL A 179 -12.54 15.80 -20.57
N LEU A 180 -13.68 15.19 -20.95
CA LEU A 180 -14.18 13.96 -20.32
C LEU A 180 -13.20 12.79 -20.51
N GLY A 181 -12.61 12.63 -21.69
CA GLY A 181 -11.57 11.64 -21.95
C GLY A 181 -10.37 11.79 -21.01
N ASN A 182 -9.79 13.00 -20.96
CA ASN A 182 -8.66 13.28 -20.07
C ASN A 182 -9.01 13.08 -18.58
N LEU A 183 -10.23 13.46 -18.17
CA LEU A 183 -10.69 13.23 -16.81
C LEU A 183 -10.76 11.72 -16.48
N LEU A 184 -11.29 10.90 -17.40
CA LEU A 184 -11.32 9.45 -17.23
C LEU A 184 -9.91 8.86 -17.10
N SER A 185 -8.98 9.26 -17.96
CA SER A 185 -7.59 8.78 -17.90
C SER A 185 -6.88 9.23 -16.60
N ALA A 186 -7.17 10.44 -16.11
CA ALA A 186 -6.65 10.91 -14.82
C ALA A 186 -7.21 10.12 -13.63
N ILE A 187 -8.52 9.83 -13.64
CA ILE A 187 -9.15 8.98 -12.61
C ILE A 187 -8.55 7.57 -12.65
N LEU A 188 -8.27 7.03 -13.84
CA LEU A 188 -7.62 5.73 -14.02
C LEU A 188 -6.22 5.74 -13.39
N LEU A 189 -5.40 6.75 -13.70
CA LEU A 189 -4.06 6.90 -13.13
C LEU A 189 -4.10 7.02 -11.60
N GLN A 190 -4.99 7.87 -11.07
CA GLN A 190 -5.10 8.11 -9.64
C GLN A 190 -5.63 6.87 -8.90
N SER A 191 -6.57 6.15 -9.51
CA SER A 191 -7.06 4.87 -8.99
C SER A 191 -5.93 3.84 -8.97
N ALA A 192 -5.09 3.75 -10.02
CA ALA A 192 -3.95 2.84 -10.03
C ALA A 192 -2.95 3.12 -8.89
N LEU A 193 -2.77 4.39 -8.52
CA LEU A 193 -1.86 4.81 -7.44
C LEU A 193 -2.44 4.58 -6.04
N GLN A 194 -3.71 4.94 -5.79
CA GLN A 194 -4.34 4.85 -4.46
C GLN A 194 -4.47 3.42 -3.94
N VAL A 195 -4.52 2.46 -4.85
CA VAL A 195 -4.65 1.03 -4.56
C VAL A 195 -3.47 0.49 -3.76
N TYR A 196 -2.28 1.04 -3.98
CA TYR A 196 -1.07 0.66 -3.27
C TYR A 196 -1.10 1.15 -1.82
N ILE A 197 -1.57 2.38 -1.58
CA ILE A 197 -1.56 3.01 -0.26
C ILE A 197 -2.46 2.28 0.74
N HIS A 198 -3.52 1.61 0.25
CA HIS A 198 -4.54 1.01 1.09
C HIS A 198 -4.56 -0.53 1.07
N GLU A 199 -3.59 -1.20 0.44
CA GLU A 199 -3.50 -2.68 0.32
C GLU A 199 -4.77 -3.37 -0.25
N ARG A 200 -5.66 -2.63 -0.90
CA ARG A 200 -6.98 -3.10 -1.38
C ARG A 200 -6.94 -3.58 -2.83
N GLN A 201 -6.06 -4.52 -3.14
CA GLN A 201 -5.73 -4.96 -4.52
C GLN A 201 -6.88 -5.60 -5.30
N LEU A 202 -7.79 -6.30 -4.62
CA LEU A 202 -8.92 -6.93 -5.28
C LEU A 202 -9.93 -5.87 -5.77
N GLY A 203 -10.36 -4.99 -4.86
CA GLY A 203 -11.32 -3.92 -5.18
C GLY A 203 -10.74 -2.96 -6.22
N ALA A 204 -9.46 -2.63 -6.06
CA ALA A 204 -8.66 -1.88 -7.01
C ALA A 204 -8.71 -2.40 -8.45
N GLY A 205 -8.37 -3.68 -8.64
CA GLY A 205 -8.34 -4.29 -9.95
C GLY A 205 -9.74 -4.24 -10.59
N ILE A 206 -10.79 -4.45 -9.80
CA ILE A 206 -12.19 -4.35 -10.26
C ILE A 206 -12.52 -2.93 -10.69
N THR A 207 -12.21 -1.93 -9.88
CA THR A 207 -12.43 -0.52 -10.22
C THR A 207 -11.67 -0.12 -11.49
N LEU A 208 -10.39 -0.49 -11.61
CA LEU A 208 -9.60 -0.24 -12.82
C LEU A 208 -10.21 -0.89 -14.07
N MET A 209 -10.69 -2.13 -13.95
CA MET A 209 -11.34 -2.81 -15.07
C MET A 209 -12.64 -2.13 -15.50
N VAL A 210 -13.46 -1.66 -14.54
CA VAL A 210 -14.69 -0.91 -14.84
C VAL A 210 -14.37 0.41 -15.54
N ILE A 211 -13.39 1.16 -15.03
CA ILE A 211 -12.97 2.43 -15.65
C ILE A 211 -12.46 2.18 -17.07
N LEU A 212 -11.66 1.13 -17.29
CA LEU A 212 -11.16 0.77 -18.61
C LEU A 212 -12.28 0.47 -19.61
N ILE A 213 -13.33 -0.25 -19.18
CA ILE A 213 -14.51 -0.51 -20.02
C ILE A 213 -15.21 0.79 -20.42
N ILE A 214 -15.37 1.71 -19.46
CA ILE A 214 -15.98 3.03 -19.70
C ILE A 214 -15.14 3.84 -20.69
N GLU A 215 -13.81 3.80 -20.55
CA GLU A 215 -12.89 4.52 -21.43
C GLU A 215 -12.90 3.98 -22.87
N VAL A 216 -12.91 2.66 -23.04
CA VAL A 216 -13.08 2.02 -24.36
C VAL A 216 -14.42 2.41 -24.98
N ALA A 217 -15.52 2.34 -24.22
CA ALA A 217 -16.84 2.73 -24.70
C ALA A 217 -16.88 4.21 -25.11
N HIS A 218 -16.25 5.09 -24.33
CA HIS A 218 -16.12 6.50 -24.62
C HIS A 218 -15.29 6.77 -25.90
N LEU A 219 -14.20 6.03 -26.12
CA LEU A 219 -13.43 6.12 -27.35
C LEU A 219 -14.25 5.70 -28.58
N LEU A 220 -14.94 4.56 -28.49
CA LEU A 220 -15.80 4.08 -29.59
C LEU A 220 -16.91 5.09 -29.91
N PHE A 221 -17.54 5.65 -28.88
CA PHE A 221 -18.53 6.70 -29.05
C PHE A 221 -17.95 7.92 -29.77
N ARG A 222 -16.79 8.43 -29.35
CA ARG A 222 -16.12 9.55 -30.04
C ARG A 222 -15.78 9.21 -31.49
N GLY A 223 -15.29 8.00 -31.75
CA GLY A 223 -14.98 7.54 -33.10
C GLY A 223 -16.18 7.56 -34.04
N LEU A 224 -17.34 7.11 -33.55
CA LEU A 224 -18.61 7.14 -34.28
C LEU A 224 -19.15 8.57 -34.43
N PHE A 225 -19.17 9.33 -33.34
CA PHE A 225 -19.74 10.69 -33.29
C PHE A 225 -19.03 11.66 -34.24
N PHE A 226 -17.69 11.57 -34.30
CA PHE A 226 -16.86 12.39 -35.18
C PHE A 226 -16.61 11.79 -36.56
N GLY A 227 -17.19 10.61 -36.86
CA GLY A 227 -17.04 9.98 -38.18
C GLY A 227 -15.59 9.78 -38.58
N LEU A 228 -14.71 9.36 -37.65
CA LEU A 228 -13.25 9.34 -37.87
C LEU A 228 -12.80 8.44 -39.05
N LEU A 229 -13.64 7.49 -39.46
CA LEU A 229 -13.42 6.66 -40.65
C LEU A 229 -13.47 7.46 -41.96
N GLY A 230 -14.13 8.63 -41.96
CA GLY A 230 -14.20 9.53 -43.11
C GLY A 230 -13.03 10.50 -43.22
N LEU A 231 -12.04 10.42 -42.31
CA LEU A 231 -10.87 11.30 -42.38
C LEU A 231 -10.02 10.98 -43.62
N PRO A 232 -9.50 12.00 -44.32
CA PRO A 232 -8.77 11.81 -45.56
C PRO A 232 -7.39 11.20 -45.35
N ASN A 233 -6.84 11.24 -44.14
CA ASN A 233 -5.58 10.59 -43.80
C ASN A 233 -5.84 9.15 -43.29
N PRO A 234 -5.50 8.11 -44.07
CA PRO A 234 -5.77 6.72 -43.70
C PRO A 234 -4.86 6.20 -42.58
N ILE A 235 -3.78 6.91 -42.22
CA ILE A 235 -2.77 6.47 -41.24
C ILE A 235 -3.10 6.97 -39.83
N PHE A 236 -3.74 8.13 -39.72
CA PHE A 236 -4.01 8.79 -38.43
C PHE A 236 -4.83 7.92 -37.47
N LEU A 237 -5.96 7.38 -37.95
CA LEU A 237 -6.85 6.56 -37.13
C LEU A 237 -6.22 5.21 -36.70
N PRO A 238 -5.59 4.42 -37.59
CA PRO A 238 -4.89 3.20 -37.18
C PRO A 238 -3.77 3.43 -36.16
N MET A 239 -3.00 4.50 -36.30
CA MET A 239 -1.92 4.83 -35.36
C MET A 239 -2.48 5.15 -33.97
N LEU A 240 -3.54 5.95 -33.91
CA LEU A 240 -4.25 6.28 -32.66
C LEU A 240 -4.85 5.03 -31.99
N LEU A 241 -5.52 4.18 -32.76
CA LEU A 241 -6.09 2.93 -32.25
C LEU A 241 -4.99 1.98 -31.74
N GLY A 242 -3.86 1.88 -32.43
CA GLY A 242 -2.72 1.07 -32.00
C GLY A 242 -2.13 1.55 -30.67
N ALA A 243 -1.95 2.87 -30.51
CA ALA A 243 -1.46 3.46 -29.28
C ALA A 243 -2.42 3.24 -28.10
N PHE A 244 -3.72 3.48 -28.32
CA PHE A 244 -4.74 3.25 -27.30
C PHE A 244 -4.88 1.77 -26.93
N LEU A 245 -4.89 0.87 -27.92
CA LEU A 245 -4.94 -0.58 -27.70
C LEU A 245 -3.76 -1.06 -26.86
N PHE A 246 -2.56 -0.59 -27.17
CA PHE A 246 -1.37 -0.92 -26.39
C PHE A 246 -1.50 -0.45 -24.93
N GLY A 247 -1.92 0.79 -24.69
CA GLY A 247 -2.20 1.32 -23.35
C GLY A 247 -3.28 0.50 -22.62
N THR A 248 -4.36 0.15 -23.32
CA THR A 248 -5.47 -0.65 -22.79
C THR A 248 -5.01 -2.04 -22.37
N ILE A 249 -4.18 -2.71 -23.18
CA ILE A 249 -3.62 -4.03 -22.85
C ILE A 249 -2.77 -3.96 -21.58
N LEU A 250 -1.94 -2.92 -21.41
CA LEU A 250 -1.14 -2.73 -20.20
C LEU A 250 -2.02 -2.53 -18.96
N VAL A 251 -3.02 -1.65 -19.02
CA VAL A 251 -3.95 -1.44 -17.90
C VAL A 251 -4.75 -2.71 -17.61
N PHE A 252 -5.21 -3.42 -18.63
CA PHE A 252 -5.97 -4.65 -18.49
C PHE A 252 -5.16 -5.76 -17.82
N THR A 253 -3.94 -6.02 -18.32
CA THR A 253 -3.04 -7.03 -17.76
C THR A 253 -2.67 -6.74 -16.31
N GLY A 254 -2.36 -5.47 -16.00
CA GLY A 254 -2.11 -5.06 -14.63
C GLY A 254 -3.34 -5.19 -13.72
N SER A 255 -4.55 -4.89 -14.23
CA SER A 255 -5.80 -5.05 -13.49
C SER A 255 -6.10 -6.52 -13.17
N LEU A 256 -5.92 -7.42 -14.15
CA LEU A 256 -6.07 -8.86 -13.93
C LEU A 256 -5.06 -9.39 -12.91
N MET A 257 -3.81 -8.93 -13.00
CA MET A 257 -2.77 -9.33 -12.06
C MET A 257 -3.08 -8.84 -10.64
N ALA A 258 -3.57 -7.60 -10.49
CA ALA A 258 -4.03 -7.07 -9.20
C ALA A 258 -5.17 -7.91 -8.60
N MET A 259 -6.17 -8.27 -9.41
CA MET A 259 -7.26 -9.14 -8.95
C MET A 259 -6.76 -10.52 -8.54
N TYR A 260 -5.87 -11.13 -9.33
CA TYR A 260 -5.30 -12.44 -9.05
C TYR A 260 -4.52 -12.45 -7.74
N VAL A 261 -3.61 -11.49 -7.55
CA VAL A 261 -2.83 -11.35 -6.31
C VAL A 261 -3.76 -11.08 -5.13
N GLY A 262 -4.70 -10.13 -5.27
CA GLY A 262 -5.68 -9.82 -4.23
C GLY A 262 -6.51 -11.04 -3.81
N ASN A 263 -6.93 -11.87 -4.76
CA ASN A 263 -7.65 -13.11 -4.46
C ASN A 263 -6.74 -14.13 -3.77
N LYS A 264 -5.49 -14.30 -4.22
CA LYS A 264 -4.52 -15.20 -3.59
C LYS A 264 -4.20 -14.77 -2.15
N LYS A 265 -4.01 -13.47 -1.89
CA LYS A 265 -3.85 -12.91 -0.54
C LYS A 265 -5.05 -13.25 0.34
N ARG A 266 -6.27 -13.05 -0.18
CA ARG A 266 -7.52 -13.38 0.53
C ARG A 266 -7.61 -14.87 0.89
N THR A 267 -7.29 -15.76 -0.05
CA THR A 267 -7.31 -17.21 0.18
C THR A 267 -6.27 -17.62 1.20
N GLN A 268 -5.03 -17.12 1.12
CA GLN A 268 -3.98 -17.42 2.10
C GLN A 268 -4.36 -17.00 3.52
N LEU A 269 -4.94 -15.80 3.70
CA LEU A 269 -5.43 -15.37 5.01
C LEU A 269 -6.57 -16.25 5.52
N LYS A 270 -7.47 -16.69 4.63
CA LYS A 270 -8.56 -17.59 5.00
C LYS A 270 -8.02 -18.96 5.42
N GLU A 271 -7.12 -19.55 4.65
CA GLU A 271 -6.48 -20.82 4.98
C GLU A 271 -5.66 -20.75 6.27
N ALA A 272 -4.94 -19.65 6.51
CA ALA A 272 -4.19 -19.43 7.75
C ALA A 272 -5.12 -19.37 8.97
N ARG A 273 -6.28 -18.69 8.85
CA ARG A 273 -7.31 -18.68 9.90
C ARG A 273 -7.90 -20.06 10.15
N GLU A 274 -8.26 -20.77 9.08
CA GLU A 274 -8.84 -22.12 9.16
C GLU A 274 -7.87 -23.12 9.80
N LYS A 275 -6.59 -23.12 9.40
CA LYS A 275 -5.55 -24.00 9.96
C LYS A 275 -5.29 -23.77 11.44
N LEU A 276 -5.51 -22.55 11.91
CA LEU A 276 -5.26 -22.17 13.30
C LEU A 276 -6.54 -22.12 14.14
N HIS A 277 -7.67 -22.59 13.59
CA HIS A 277 -8.99 -22.55 14.24
C HIS A 277 -9.38 -21.17 14.78
N LEU A 278 -8.85 -20.11 14.18
CA LEU A 278 -9.17 -18.73 14.54
C LEU A 278 -10.53 -18.43 13.93
N SER A 279 -11.56 -18.34 14.78
CA SER A 279 -12.94 -18.11 14.36
C SER A 279 -13.08 -16.83 13.52
N LEU A 280 -14.03 -16.89 12.58
CA LEU A 280 -14.41 -15.82 11.64
C LEU A 280 -14.68 -14.47 12.31
#